data_AF-A0A022RD50-F1
#
_entry.id   AF-A0A022RD50-F1
#
_cell.length_a   1.000
_cell.length_b   1.000
_cell.length_c   1.000
_cell.angle_alpha   90.00
_cell.angle_beta   90.00
_cell.angle_gamma   90.00
#
_symmetry.space_group_name_H-M   'P 1'
#
loop_
_entity.id
_entity.type
_entity.pdbx_description
1 polymer ?
#
loop_
_entity_poly.entity_id
_entity_poly.type
_entity_poly.pdbx_seq_one_letter_code
_entity_poly.pdbx_strand_id
1 'polypeptide(L)'
;MNFLTSNERYNLDQPKAEIPATLIEPCLRECTISLRDWKTNSMMVLVNPWNEVCMRNELKQGSVIHLWSFRRNSRLCFVLILVD
;
A
#
# COMPACT_ATOMS: atom_id res chain seq x y z
N MET A 1 12.99 -6.41 -1.43
CA MET A 1 11.71 -6.92 -1.98
C MET A 1 11.53 -6.38 -3.39
N ASN A 2 11.14 -7.23 -4.35
CA ASN A 2 11.16 -6.90 -5.79
C ASN A 2 9.75 -6.97 -6.42
N PHE A 3 8.76 -6.35 -5.75
CA PHE A 3 7.37 -6.38 -6.21
C PHE A 3 7.02 -5.25 -7.18
N LEU A 4 7.87 -4.22 -7.28
CA LEU A 4 7.73 -3.11 -8.21
C LEU A 4 8.36 -3.46 -9.57
N THR A 5 7.74 -2.98 -10.64
CA THR A 5 8.35 -2.94 -11.97
C THR A 5 9.41 -1.84 -12.05
N SER A 6 10.30 -1.91 -13.04
CA SER A 6 11.32 -0.88 -13.25
C SER A 6 10.72 0.52 -13.47
N ASN A 7 9.58 0.61 -14.16
CA ASN A 7 8.88 1.87 -14.40
C ASN A 7 8.30 2.45 -13.10
N GLU A 8 7.71 1.61 -12.26
CA GLU A 8 7.20 2.06 -10.95
C GLU A 8 8.33 2.48 -10.01
N ARG A 9 9.45 1.75 -10.03
CA ARG A 9 10.65 2.14 -9.27
C ARG A 9 11.14 3.52 -9.70
N TYR A 10 11.29 3.72 -11.01
CA TYR A 10 11.70 5.00 -11.60
C TYR A 10 10.74 6.13 -11.24
N ASN A 11 9.43 5.88 -11.26
CA ASN A 11 8.43 6.87 -10.88
C ASN A 11 8.52 7.25 -9.40
N LEU A 12 8.73 6.27 -8.50
CA LEU A 12 8.88 6.53 -7.07
C LEU A 12 10.18 7.23 -6.68
N ASP A 13 11.20 7.20 -7.54
CA ASP A 13 12.43 7.96 -7.32
C ASP A 13 12.22 9.47 -7.50
N GLN A 14 11.12 9.90 -8.12
CA GLN A 14 10.79 11.30 -8.28
C GLN A 14 10.27 11.91 -6.96
N PRO A 15 10.63 13.17 -6.64
CA PRO A 15 10.18 13.83 -5.41
C PRO A 15 8.65 13.84 -5.28
N LYS A 16 8.15 13.38 -4.12
CA LYS A 16 6.71 13.33 -3.76
C LYS A 16 5.83 12.44 -4.65
N ALA A 17 6.42 11.69 -5.59
CA ALA A 17 5.67 10.79 -6.44
C ALA A 17 4.91 9.73 -5.63
N GLU A 18 3.76 9.37 -6.14
CA GLU A 18 2.90 8.33 -5.60
C GLU A 18 2.52 7.39 -6.74
N ILE A 19 2.39 6.11 -6.41
CA ILE A 19 1.86 5.12 -7.34
C ILE A 19 0.52 4.65 -6.81
N PRO A 20 -0.56 4.78 -7.59
CA PRO A 20 -1.84 4.24 -7.20
C PRO A 20 -1.80 2.71 -7.26
N ALA A 21 -2.31 2.07 -6.23
CA ALA A 21 -2.54 0.64 -6.14
C ALA A 21 -3.99 0.38 -5.70
N THR A 22 -4.53 -0.78 -6.06
CA THR A 22 -5.76 -1.26 -5.43
C THR A 22 -5.42 -1.90 -4.09
N LEU A 23 -6.14 -1.56 -3.02
CA LEU A 23 -6.09 -2.29 -1.75
C LEU A 23 -7.40 -3.05 -1.59
N ILE A 24 -7.30 -4.36 -1.35
CA ILE A 24 -8.41 -5.19 -0.86
C ILE A 24 -8.32 -5.21 0.67
N GLU A 25 -9.32 -4.63 1.31
CA GLU A 25 -9.47 -4.58 2.77
C GLU A 25 -10.00 -5.93 3.31
N PRO A 26 -9.83 -6.23 4.61
CA PRO A 26 -10.33 -7.45 5.26
C PRO A 26 -11.80 -7.80 4.95
N CYS A 27 -12.67 -6.79 4.86
CA CYS A 27 -14.08 -6.95 4.51
C CYS A 27 -14.35 -7.12 3.00
N LEU A 28 -13.32 -7.41 2.20
CA LEU A 28 -13.33 -7.53 0.74
C LEU A 28 -13.68 -6.23 -0.01
N ARG A 29 -13.76 -5.10 0.70
CA ARG A 29 -13.88 -3.78 0.09
C ARG A 29 -12.60 -3.47 -0.68
N GLU A 30 -12.74 -2.98 -1.91
CA GLU A 30 -11.62 -2.43 -2.67
C GLU A 30 -11.58 -0.91 -2.56
N CYS A 31 -10.39 -0.34 -2.37
CA CYS A 31 -10.16 1.09 -2.53
C CYS A 31 -8.86 1.37 -3.30
N THR A 32 -8.72 2.57 -3.85
CA THR A 32 -7.42 3.03 -4.35
C THR A 32 -6.59 3.52 -3.18
N ILE A 33 -5.33 3.13 -3.11
CA ILE A 33 -4.36 3.64 -2.14
C ILE A 33 -3.05 4.05 -2.83
N SER A 34 -2.41 5.10 -2.32
CA SER A 34 -1.13 5.56 -2.80
C SER A 34 0.03 4.89 -2.07
N LEU A 35 0.93 4.28 -2.84
CA LEU A 35 2.25 3.87 -2.39
C LEU A 35 3.25 5.01 -2.62
N ARG A 36 4.07 5.32 -1.61
CA ARG A 36 5.13 6.33 -1.68
C ARG A 36 6.44 5.79 -1.10
N ASP A 37 7.56 6.24 -1.65
CA ASP A 37 8.88 6.05 -1.06
C ASP A 37 9.29 7.29 -0.26
N TRP A 38 9.38 7.16 1.07
CA TRP A 38 9.93 8.17 1.96
C TRP A 38 11.45 8.04 1.99
N LYS A 39 12.10 8.68 1.01
CA LYS A 39 13.56 8.69 0.83
C LYS A 39 14.33 9.09 2.09
N THR A 40 13.78 9.99 2.92
CA THR A 40 14.42 10.42 4.16
C THR A 40 14.67 9.28 5.14
N ASN A 41 13.80 8.27 5.15
CA ASN A 41 13.86 7.17 6.11
C ASN A 41 14.04 5.81 5.42
N SER A 42 14.22 5.78 4.09
CA SER A 42 14.27 4.54 3.29
C SER A 42 13.05 3.63 3.52
N MET A 43 11.87 4.23 3.70
CA MET A 43 10.61 3.51 4.00
C MET A 43 9.62 3.63 2.85
N MET A 44 9.06 2.50 2.42
CA MET A 44 7.89 2.49 1.55
C MET A 44 6.62 2.51 2.40
N VAL A 45 5.72 3.43 2.12
CA VAL A 45 4.52 3.67 2.93
C VAL A 45 3.26 3.74 2.07
N LEU A 46 2.15 3.27 2.64
CA LEU A 46 0.81 3.54 2.13
C LEU A 46 0.31 4.84 2.78
N VAL A 47 -0.13 5.81 1.98
CA VAL A 47 -0.42 7.17 2.48
C VAL A 47 -1.89 7.56 2.34
N ASN A 48 -2.40 7.74 1.13
CA ASN A 48 -3.75 8.25 0.90
C ASN A 48 -4.61 7.13 0.30
N PRO A 49 -5.73 6.71 0.92
CA PRO A 49 -6.35 7.16 2.18
C PRO A 49 -6.08 6.20 3.36
N TRP A 50 -4.83 6.01 3.77
CA TRP A 50 -4.45 5.01 4.79
C TRP A 50 -5.17 5.19 6.14
N ASN A 51 -5.32 6.43 6.62
CA ASN A 51 -6.03 6.68 7.88
C ASN A 51 -7.50 6.22 7.83
N GLU A 52 -8.17 6.37 6.69
CA GLU A 52 -9.55 5.88 6.56
C GLU A 52 -9.61 4.36 6.50
N VAL A 53 -8.64 3.72 5.84
CA VAL A 53 -8.49 2.26 5.87
C VAL A 53 -8.31 1.79 7.33
N CYS A 54 -7.48 2.47 8.11
CA CYS A 54 -7.31 2.13 9.52
C CYS A 54 -8.62 2.26 10.31
N MET A 55 -9.37 3.35 10.13
CA MET A 55 -10.66 3.53 10.80
C MET A 55 -11.67 2.45 10.42
N ARG A 56 -11.78 2.10 9.13
CA ARG A 56 -12.74 1.09 8.65
C ARG A 56 -12.43 -0.33 9.13
N ASN A 57 -11.16 -0.63 9.37
CA ASN A 57 -10.70 -1.96 9.76
C ASN A 57 -10.22 -2.01 11.22
N GLU A 58 -10.57 -0.99 12.02
CA GLU A 58 -10.24 -0.88 13.44
C GLU A 58 -8.73 -1.07 13.75
N LEU A 59 -7.86 -0.70 12.81
CA LEU A 59 -6.42 -0.79 12.97
C LEU A 59 -5.93 0.27 13.95
N LYS A 60 -5.12 -0.18 14.91
CA LYS A 60 -4.54 0.64 15.98
C LYS A 60 -3.03 0.50 15.95
N GLN A 61 -2.33 1.42 16.59
CA GLN A 61 -0.91 1.21 16.86
C GLN A 61 -0.74 -0.10 17.65
N GLY A 62 0.15 -0.98 17.16
CA GLY A 62 0.37 -2.31 17.73
C GLY A 62 -0.45 -3.43 17.09
N SER A 63 -1.43 -3.12 16.23
CA SER A 63 -2.11 -4.16 15.43
C SER A 63 -1.11 -4.89 14.53
N VAL A 64 -1.18 -6.21 14.53
CA VAL A 64 -0.42 -7.05 13.62
C VAL A 64 -1.26 -7.26 12.35
N ILE A 65 -0.66 -7.01 11.20
CA ILE A 65 -1.29 -7.20 9.90
C ILE A 65 -0.38 -7.98 8.98
N HIS A 66 -0.97 -8.70 8.04
CA HIS A 66 -0.27 -9.11 6.83
C HIS A 66 -0.66 -8.18 5.68
N LEU A 67 0.34 -7.74 4.93
CA LEU A 67 0.17 -6.94 3.74
C LEU A 67 0.85 -7.64 2.56
N TRP A 68 0.05 -8.15 1.63
CA TRP A 68 0.53 -8.89 0.47
C TRP A 68 0.45 -8.04 -0.78
N SER A 69 1.52 -7.98 -1.57
CA SER A 69 1.49 -7.37 -2.90
C SER A 69 1.17 -8.42 -3.97
N PHE A 70 0.35 -8.07 -4.95
CA PHE A 70 0.08 -8.90 -6.12
C PHE A 70 -0.20 -8.03 -7.35
N ARG A 71 -0.44 -8.67 -8.50
CA ARG A 71 -0.75 -8.00 -9.77
C ARG A 71 -2.09 -8.45 -10.30
N ARG A 72 -2.92 -7.49 -10.74
CA ARG A 72 -4.16 -7.73 -11.49
C ARG A 72 -4.13 -6.88 -12.74
N ASN A 73 -4.08 -7.51 -13.91
CA ASN A 73 -3.95 -6.82 -15.20
C ASN A 73 -2.77 -5.83 -15.22
N SER A 74 -1.60 -6.29 -14.76
CA SER A 74 -0.36 -5.51 -14.59
C SER A 74 -0.41 -4.35 -13.57
N ARG A 75 -1.58 -4.05 -12.98
CA ARG A 75 -1.70 -3.04 -11.93
C ARG A 75 -1.22 -3.60 -10.59
N LEU A 76 -0.51 -2.75 -9.83
CA LEU A 76 -0.13 -3.06 -8.46
C LEU A 76 -1.38 -3.15 -7.59
N CYS A 77 -1.47 -4.22 -6.81
CA CYS A 77 -2.53 -4.42 -5.85
C CYS A 77 -1.96 -4.93 -4.52
N PHE A 78 -2.70 -4.66 -3.46
CA PHE A 78 -2.40 -5.11 -2.10
C PHE A 78 -3.61 -5.82 -1.50
N VAL A 79 -3.37 -6.81 -0.65
CA VAL A 79 -4.38 -7.40 0.24
C VAL A 79 -3.95 -7.14 1.67
N LEU A 80 -4.84 -6.54 2.45
CA LEU A 80 -4.68 -6.34 3.88
C LEU A 80 -5.43 -7.46 4.63
N ILE A 81 -4.73 -8.15 5.51
CA ILE A 81 -5.28 -9.22 6.35
C ILE A 81 -4.97 -8.88 7.81
N LEU A 82 -5.99 -8.94 8.68
CA LEU A 82 -5.81 -8.81 10.12
C LEU A 82 -5.30 -10.13 10.68
N VAL A 83 -4.31 -10.05 11.57
CA VAL A 83 -3.81 -11.21 12.32
C VAL A 83 -4.31 -11.04 13.75
N ASP A 84 -5.18 -11.94 14.18
CA ASP A 84 -5.67 -11.99 15.56
C ASP A 84 -4.54 -12.22 16.57
#